data_AF-A0A2R8C5G9-F1
#
_entry.id   AF-A0A2R8C5G9-F1
#
_cell.length_a   1.000
_cell.length_b   1.000
_cell.length_c   1.000
_cell.angle_alpha   90.00
_cell.angle_beta   90.00
_cell.angle_gamma   90.00
#
_symmetry.space_group_name_H-M   'P 1'
#
loop_
_entity.id
_entity.type
_entity.pdbx_description
1 polymer ?
#
loop_
_entity_poly.entity_id
_entity_poly.type
_entity_poly.pdbx_seq_one_letter_code
_entity_poly.pdbx_strand_id
1 'polypeptide(L)'
;MGNGGRDTLDGGHGIDVVQFAYDRDKYLITQNGDQTIVDYIDKPGAFDGPNVVIHAEVFRFADGDVDPYNLFGTPGDDMMTWDPAHQTLRNVDGLAGFDTFSFQDANDGVTGNLADKTVFVSELGRSIVLESIEGITGSSYVDELRGDDNDNKLRGLGGADTFYTDIGADTIEGGAGIDLLTAGGFYENAADISLSLLAGRGWTGAAKGDHYSGIENVSSGWGDDSLTGDHGDNHLNGGYGDDFLIGAGGNDTLDGGFGTDIVLFAYDRREYTITNDGFRTTVDYIGPGTGDGTNIVIHSEILRFADGDLIL
;
A
#
# COMPACT_ATOMS: atom_id res chain seq x y z
N MET A 1 -18.91 -17.92 38.23
CA MET A 1 -20.29 -17.65 38.72
C MET A 1 -20.21 -17.36 40.21
N GLY A 2 -20.07 -16.07 40.55
CA GLY A 2 -20.15 -15.52 41.91
C GLY A 2 -21.59 -15.18 42.27
N ASN A 3 -21.83 -14.79 43.53
CA ASN A 3 -23.15 -14.52 44.08
C ASN A 3 -23.51 -13.04 43.90
N GLY A 4 -24.68 -12.72 43.36
CA GLY A 4 -25.48 -11.52 43.71
C GLY A 4 -24.70 -10.21 43.90
N GLY A 5 -24.33 -9.50 42.83
CA GLY A 5 -23.72 -8.17 42.87
C GLY A 5 -22.86 -7.81 41.65
N ARG A 6 -22.42 -6.54 41.60
CA ARG A 6 -21.44 -6.04 40.64
C ARG A 6 -20.07 -6.65 40.92
N ASP A 7 -19.66 -7.69 40.21
CA ASP A 7 -18.35 -8.32 40.39
C ASP A 7 -17.28 -7.66 39.49
N THR A 8 -16.05 -7.52 40.01
CA THR A 8 -14.87 -7.19 39.20
C THR A 8 -14.03 -8.44 39.01
N LEU A 9 -13.75 -8.80 37.76
CA LEU A 9 -12.83 -9.87 37.38
C LEU A 9 -11.55 -9.22 36.84
N ASP A 10 -10.40 -9.60 37.39
CA ASP A 10 -9.08 -9.11 36.98
C ASP A 10 -8.25 -10.32 36.54
N GLY A 11 -7.84 -10.38 35.27
CA GLY A 11 -7.01 -11.47 34.76
C GLY A 11 -5.56 -11.40 35.26
N GLY A 12 -5.05 -10.19 35.50
CA GLY A 12 -3.70 -9.99 35.99
C GLY A 12 -2.64 -10.03 34.88
N HIS A 13 -1.59 -10.83 35.06
CA HIS A 13 -0.49 -10.95 34.09
C HIS A 13 -0.56 -12.31 33.39
N GLY A 14 -0.64 -12.31 32.06
CA GLY A 14 -0.69 -13.53 31.26
C GLY A 14 -1.64 -13.38 30.08
N ILE A 15 -2.09 -14.52 29.54
CA ILE A 15 -3.26 -14.57 28.67
C ILE A 15 -4.39 -15.11 29.53
N ASP A 16 -5.39 -14.30 29.77
CA ASP A 16 -6.52 -14.57 30.63
C ASP A 16 -7.81 -14.68 29.80
N VAL A 17 -8.50 -15.80 29.98
CA VAL A 17 -9.70 -16.14 29.23
C VAL A 17 -10.92 -16.03 30.15
N VAL A 18 -11.82 -15.11 29.84
CA VAL A 18 -13.13 -15.05 30.49
C VAL A 18 -14.11 -15.90 29.68
N GLN A 19 -14.58 -16.99 30.29
CA GLN A 19 -15.53 -17.90 29.65
C GLN A 19 -16.98 -17.55 30.01
N PHE A 20 -17.79 -17.35 28.99
CA PHE A 20 -19.22 -17.10 29.07
C PHE A 20 -20.01 -18.38 28.80
N ALA A 21 -21.21 -18.47 29.38
CA ALA A 21 -22.02 -19.68 29.38
C ALA A 21 -22.97 -19.76 28.17
N TYR A 22 -23.18 -18.67 27.46
CA TYR A 22 -24.12 -18.55 26.35
C TYR A 22 -23.48 -17.82 25.17
N ASP A 23 -24.22 -17.78 24.05
CA ASP A 23 -23.88 -17.01 22.87
C ASP A 23 -23.82 -15.51 23.21
N ARG A 24 -23.02 -14.77 22.45
CA ARG A 24 -22.81 -13.32 22.63
C ARG A 24 -24.09 -12.47 22.59
N ASP A 25 -25.16 -12.92 21.91
CA ASP A 25 -26.45 -12.21 21.84
C ASP A 25 -27.17 -12.10 23.20
N LYS A 26 -26.71 -12.86 24.20
CA LYS A 26 -27.23 -12.84 25.57
C LYS A 26 -26.57 -11.83 26.49
N TYR A 27 -25.55 -11.12 26.01
CA TYR A 27 -24.73 -10.22 26.81
C TYR A 27 -24.68 -8.80 26.22
N LEU A 28 -24.80 -7.79 27.08
CA LEU A 28 -24.44 -6.42 26.77
C LEU A 28 -22.97 -6.27 27.11
N ILE A 29 -22.14 -6.16 26.09
CA ILE A 29 -20.70 -5.97 26.24
C ILE A 29 -20.42 -4.51 25.93
N THR A 30 -19.85 -3.79 26.89
CA THR A 30 -19.45 -2.39 26.73
C THR A 30 -17.96 -2.27 27.04
N GLN A 31 -17.15 -1.92 26.05
CA GLN A 31 -15.74 -1.62 26.23
C GLN A 31 -15.55 -0.15 26.58
N ASN A 32 -14.83 0.13 27.67
CA ASN A 32 -14.49 1.46 28.16
C ASN A 32 -12.98 1.49 28.49
N GLY A 33 -12.14 1.72 27.48
CA GLY A 33 -10.68 1.65 27.65
C GLY A 33 -10.21 0.21 27.94
N ASP A 34 -9.41 0.02 29.00
CA ASP A 34 -8.91 -1.30 29.44
C ASP A 34 -9.95 -2.12 30.22
N GLN A 35 -11.20 -1.66 30.27
CA GLN A 35 -12.31 -2.32 30.97
C GLN A 35 -13.34 -2.83 29.97
N THR A 36 -13.68 -4.11 30.09
CA THR A 36 -14.84 -4.70 29.41
C THR A 36 -15.94 -4.93 30.44
N ILE A 37 -17.01 -4.16 30.35
CA ILE A 37 -18.21 -4.36 31.17
C ILE A 37 -19.09 -5.39 30.48
N VAL A 38 -19.45 -6.46 31.17
CA VAL A 38 -20.34 -7.50 30.65
C VAL A 38 -21.57 -7.62 31.53
N ASP A 39 -22.74 -7.39 30.94
CA ASP A 39 -24.04 -7.53 31.59
C ASP A 39 -24.89 -8.59 30.89
N TYR A 40 -25.52 -9.49 31.63
CA TYR A 40 -26.33 -10.57 31.04
C TYR A 40 -27.78 -10.09 30.87
N ILE A 41 -28.28 -10.02 29.63
CA ILE A 41 -29.53 -9.33 29.32
C ILE A 41 -30.76 -10.26 29.34
N ASP A 42 -30.58 -11.57 29.15
CA ASP A 42 -31.70 -12.49 28.84
C ASP A 42 -32.30 -13.24 30.06
N LYS A 43 -32.34 -12.61 31.25
CA LYS A 43 -33.22 -13.04 32.35
C LYS A 43 -33.96 -11.84 32.97
N PRO A 44 -35.23 -11.61 32.60
CA PRO A 44 -36.10 -10.69 33.33
C PRO A 44 -36.20 -11.13 34.80
N GLY A 45 -35.59 -10.38 35.71
CA GLY A 45 -35.66 -10.61 37.16
C GLY A 45 -34.47 -11.34 37.81
N ALA A 46 -33.40 -11.63 37.07
CA ALA A 46 -32.12 -12.06 37.65
C ALA A 46 -31.03 -11.01 37.37
N PHE A 47 -31.23 -9.80 37.89
CA PHE A 47 -30.19 -8.77 37.83
C PHE A 47 -29.14 -9.09 38.90
N ASP A 48 -28.03 -9.68 38.47
CA ASP A 48 -26.80 -9.76 39.27
C ASP A 48 -26.09 -8.39 39.31
N GLY A 49 -26.36 -7.53 38.32
CA GLY A 49 -25.65 -6.26 38.11
C GLY A 49 -24.52 -6.43 37.08
N PRO A 50 -24.05 -5.32 36.47
CA PRO A 50 -23.06 -5.39 35.39
C PRO A 50 -21.68 -5.78 35.93
N ASN A 51 -21.13 -6.90 35.48
CA ASN A 51 -19.78 -7.31 35.88
C ASN A 51 -18.74 -6.49 35.11
N VAL A 52 -17.63 -6.15 35.78
CA VAL A 52 -16.52 -5.41 35.18
C VAL A 52 -15.36 -6.38 35.02
N VAL A 53 -14.94 -6.64 33.79
CA VAL A 53 -13.74 -7.42 33.47
C VAL A 53 -12.62 -6.44 33.14
N ILE A 54 -11.48 -6.58 33.80
CA ILE A 54 -10.25 -5.82 33.52
C ILE A 54 -9.11 -6.81 33.28
N HIS A 55 -8.16 -6.44 32.42
CA HIS A 55 -6.98 -7.26 32.09
C HIS A 55 -7.34 -8.70 31.65
N ALA A 56 -8.30 -8.85 30.73
CA ALA A 56 -8.56 -10.13 30.09
C ALA A 56 -8.48 -9.99 28.57
N GLU A 57 -7.75 -10.88 27.93
CA GLU A 57 -7.41 -10.83 26.51
C GLU A 57 -8.45 -11.55 25.66
N VAL A 58 -9.11 -12.58 26.21
CA VAL A 58 -10.05 -13.41 25.43
C VAL A 58 -11.39 -13.53 26.14
N PHE A 59 -12.46 -13.12 25.45
CA PHE A 59 -13.84 -13.33 25.88
C PHE A 59 -14.44 -14.50 25.12
N ARG A 60 -14.44 -15.70 25.72
CA ARG A 60 -14.93 -16.93 25.10
C ARG A 60 -16.43 -17.06 25.24
N PHE A 61 -17.18 -16.87 24.16
CA PHE A 61 -18.61 -17.15 24.09
C PHE A 61 -18.87 -18.55 23.50
N ALA A 62 -20.09 -19.05 23.68
CA ALA A 62 -20.48 -20.34 23.11
C ALA A 62 -20.50 -20.33 21.57
N ASP A 63 -20.57 -19.15 20.95
CA ASP A 63 -20.48 -18.91 19.51
C ASP A 63 -19.12 -18.39 19.02
N GLY A 64 -18.12 -18.27 19.90
CA GLY A 64 -16.73 -17.92 19.54
C GLY A 64 -16.02 -17.00 20.53
N ASP A 65 -14.70 -16.95 20.43
CA ASP A 65 -13.85 -16.06 21.23
C ASP A 65 -13.87 -14.62 20.66
N VAL A 66 -13.92 -13.60 21.53
CA VAL A 66 -13.70 -12.19 21.19
C VAL A 66 -12.41 -11.76 21.85
N ASP A 67 -11.37 -11.58 21.04
CA ASP A 67 -10.15 -10.88 21.43
C ASP A 67 -10.23 -9.47 20.84
N PRO A 68 -10.40 -8.42 21.66
CA PRO A 68 -10.55 -7.06 21.15
C PRO A 68 -9.24 -6.44 20.67
N TYR A 69 -8.13 -7.14 20.86
CA TYR A 69 -6.80 -6.71 20.45
C TYR A 69 -6.31 -7.48 19.23
N ASN A 70 -6.83 -8.67 18.95
CA ASN A 70 -6.35 -9.54 17.89
C ASN A 70 -7.45 -9.93 16.90
N LEU A 71 -7.14 -9.81 15.61
CA LEU A 71 -7.94 -10.38 14.53
C LEU A 71 -7.17 -11.54 13.92
N PHE A 72 -7.79 -12.71 13.86
CA PHE A 72 -7.19 -13.90 13.25
C PHE A 72 -7.97 -14.31 12.00
N GLY A 73 -7.23 -14.62 10.94
CA GLY A 73 -7.73 -15.31 9.76
C GLY A 73 -7.95 -16.80 10.01
N THR A 74 -7.96 -17.55 8.92
CA THR A 74 -8.13 -18.98 8.85
C THR A 74 -6.95 -19.62 8.10
N PRO A 75 -6.81 -20.96 8.11
CA PRO A 75 -5.89 -21.62 7.19
C PRO A 75 -6.44 -21.57 5.75
N GLY A 76 -6.26 -20.46 5.05
CA GLY A 76 -6.58 -20.23 3.65
C GLY A 76 -6.24 -18.79 3.24
N ASP A 77 -6.47 -18.43 1.98
CA ASP A 77 -6.30 -17.03 1.54
C ASP A 77 -7.46 -16.19 2.09
N ASP A 78 -7.19 -15.35 3.07
CA ASP A 78 -8.21 -14.53 3.73
C ASP A 78 -8.21 -13.07 3.24
N MET A 79 -9.41 -12.48 3.26
CA MET A 79 -9.62 -11.05 3.06
C MET A 79 -10.24 -10.50 4.34
N MET A 80 -9.42 -9.89 5.17
CA MET A 80 -9.83 -9.25 6.42
C MET A 80 -10.05 -7.75 6.19
N THR A 81 -10.99 -7.14 6.91
CA THR A 81 -11.34 -5.72 6.73
C THR A 81 -11.26 -4.96 8.04
N TRP A 82 -10.65 -3.78 7.99
CA TRP A 82 -10.64 -2.78 9.04
C TRP A 82 -12.06 -2.31 9.33
N ASP A 83 -12.44 -2.33 10.61
CA ASP A 83 -13.65 -1.67 11.09
C ASP A 83 -13.23 -0.41 11.85
N PRO A 84 -13.55 0.80 11.36
CA PRO A 84 -13.27 2.05 12.06
C PRO A 84 -13.85 2.11 13.48
N ALA A 85 -14.88 1.33 13.80
CA ALA A 85 -15.40 1.24 15.16
C ALA A 85 -14.46 0.44 16.10
N HIS A 86 -13.56 -0.38 15.56
CA HIS A 86 -12.68 -1.28 16.30
C HIS A 86 -11.38 -0.59 16.77
N GLN A 87 -11.54 0.40 17.65
CA GLN A 87 -10.46 1.26 18.16
C GLN A 87 -9.40 0.52 19.01
N THR A 88 -9.70 -0.71 19.43
CA THR A 88 -8.83 -1.54 20.28
C THR A 88 -7.87 -2.44 19.51
N LEU A 89 -8.13 -2.76 18.23
CA LEU A 89 -7.34 -3.73 17.45
C LEU A 89 -5.84 -3.40 17.45
N ARG A 90 -5.01 -4.34 17.89
CA ARG A 90 -3.54 -4.22 17.98
C ARG A 90 -2.82 -5.11 16.98
N ASN A 91 -3.29 -6.32 16.76
CA ASN A 91 -2.61 -7.30 15.91
C ASN A 91 -3.60 -7.96 14.96
N VAL A 92 -3.12 -8.27 13.75
CA VAL A 92 -3.83 -9.06 12.75
C VAL A 92 -2.92 -10.21 12.36
N ASP A 93 -3.42 -11.44 12.34
CA ASP A 93 -2.66 -12.61 11.90
C ASP A 93 -3.47 -13.40 10.87
N GLY A 94 -2.99 -13.47 9.62
CA GLY A 94 -3.65 -14.21 8.53
C GLY A 94 -3.56 -15.73 8.68
N LEU A 95 -2.58 -16.21 9.44
CA LEU A 95 -2.20 -17.63 9.54
C LEU A 95 -1.53 -18.18 8.28
N ALA A 96 -2.21 -19.00 7.49
CA ALA A 96 -1.59 -19.76 6.42
C ALA A 96 -2.38 -19.58 5.15
N GLY A 97 -1.76 -19.00 4.13
CA GLY A 97 -2.42 -18.63 2.89
C GLY A 97 -1.71 -17.41 2.32
N PHE A 98 -2.32 -16.80 1.33
CA PHE A 98 -2.03 -15.42 0.95
C PHE A 98 -3.12 -14.53 1.54
N ASP A 99 -2.75 -13.72 2.53
CA ASP A 99 -3.72 -12.99 3.33
C ASP A 99 -3.68 -11.49 3.05
N THR A 100 -4.86 -10.87 2.93
CA THR A 100 -5.00 -9.43 2.68
C THR A 100 -5.74 -8.74 3.81
N PHE A 101 -5.19 -7.64 4.32
CA PHE A 101 -5.90 -6.73 5.22
C PHE A 101 -6.31 -5.44 4.52
N SER A 102 -7.61 -5.14 4.55
CA SER A 102 -8.22 -4.05 3.80
C SER A 102 -8.66 -2.90 4.68
N PHE A 103 -8.21 -1.69 4.35
CA PHE A 103 -8.56 -0.41 4.98
C PHE A 103 -9.57 0.38 4.14
N GLN A 104 -10.34 -0.28 3.28
CA GLN A 104 -11.28 0.37 2.36
C GLN A 104 -12.30 1.29 3.06
N ASP A 105 -12.63 0.98 4.32
CA ASP A 105 -13.60 1.70 5.14
C ASP A 105 -12.92 2.68 6.11
N ALA A 106 -11.59 2.84 6.07
CA ALA A 106 -10.86 3.81 6.88
C ALA A 106 -11.29 5.25 6.55
N ASN A 107 -11.27 6.11 7.55
CA ASN A 107 -11.71 7.50 7.46
C ASN A 107 -10.59 8.48 7.07
N ASP A 108 -9.38 7.98 6.86
CA ASP A 108 -8.18 8.72 6.48
C ASP A 108 -7.18 7.75 5.81
N GLY A 109 -6.08 8.30 5.28
CA GLY A 109 -4.99 7.53 4.69
C GLY A 109 -4.27 6.64 5.71
N VAL A 110 -3.76 5.50 5.25
CA VAL A 110 -2.98 4.56 6.04
C VAL A 110 -1.53 4.46 5.55
N THR A 111 -0.61 4.21 6.48
CA THR A 111 0.80 3.92 6.16
C THR A 111 1.09 2.47 6.50
N GLY A 112 1.12 1.60 5.49
CA GLY A 112 1.38 0.16 5.62
C GLY A 112 2.79 -0.20 5.21
N ASN A 113 3.45 -1.04 5.99
CA ASN A 113 4.77 -1.58 5.69
C ASN A 113 4.82 -3.06 6.09
N LEU A 114 4.82 -3.95 5.10
CA LEU A 114 4.88 -5.39 5.30
C LEU A 114 6.26 -5.85 5.77
N ALA A 115 7.35 -5.20 5.34
CA ALA A 115 8.70 -5.49 5.84
C ALA A 115 8.83 -5.22 7.35
N ASP A 116 8.23 -4.12 7.82
CA ASP A 116 8.16 -3.79 9.25
C ASP A 116 6.99 -4.48 9.97
N LYS A 117 6.12 -5.19 9.23
CA LYS A 117 4.93 -5.85 9.76
C LYS A 117 3.98 -4.91 10.51
N THR A 118 3.77 -3.71 9.98
CA THR A 118 2.91 -2.72 10.63
C THR A 118 2.04 -1.94 9.67
N VAL A 119 0.90 -1.46 10.16
CA VAL A 119 0.12 -0.39 9.51
C VAL A 119 -0.21 0.69 10.53
N PHE A 120 0.22 1.92 10.27
CA PHE A 120 -0.22 3.09 11.02
C PHE A 120 -1.59 3.55 10.52
N VAL A 121 -2.53 3.65 11.46
CA VAL A 121 -3.89 4.16 11.21
C VAL A 121 -4.04 5.46 11.97
N SER A 122 -4.22 6.58 11.25
CA SER A 122 -4.33 7.92 11.83
C SER A 122 -5.44 8.02 12.88
N GLU A 123 -6.56 7.31 12.65
CA GLU A 123 -7.70 7.23 13.57
C GLU A 123 -7.32 6.65 14.94
N LEU A 124 -6.37 5.71 14.97
CA LEU A 124 -5.86 5.08 16.19
C LEU A 124 -4.72 5.89 16.83
N GLY A 125 -4.03 6.72 16.04
CA GLY A 125 -2.81 7.42 16.45
C GLY A 125 -1.63 6.47 16.77
N ARG A 126 -1.66 5.24 16.25
CA ARG A 126 -0.64 4.19 16.46
C ARG A 126 -0.73 3.14 15.36
N SER A 127 0.26 2.24 15.34
CA SER A 127 0.26 1.09 14.44
C SER A 127 -0.53 -0.12 14.96
N ILE A 128 -0.99 -0.92 14.01
CA ILE A 128 -1.42 -2.32 14.15
C ILE A 128 -0.24 -3.20 13.67
N VAL A 129 0.03 -4.31 14.35
CA VAL A 129 1.01 -5.32 13.93
C VAL A 129 0.35 -6.29 12.95
N LEU A 130 1.05 -6.64 11.88
CA LEU A 130 0.61 -7.60 10.88
C LEU A 130 1.47 -8.86 10.96
N GLU A 131 0.86 -10.01 11.14
CA GLU A 131 1.53 -11.31 11.06
C GLU A 131 0.89 -12.13 9.93
N SER A 132 1.72 -12.80 9.13
CA SER A 132 1.22 -13.62 8.01
C SER A 132 0.24 -12.83 7.11
N ILE A 133 0.62 -11.63 6.69
CA ILE A 133 -0.15 -10.78 5.77
C ILE A 133 0.77 -10.44 4.61
N GLU A 134 0.34 -10.75 3.40
CA GLU A 134 1.07 -10.48 2.17
C GLU A 134 0.36 -9.42 1.30
N GLY A 135 -0.87 -9.05 1.68
CA GLY A 135 -1.68 -8.07 0.97
C GLY A 135 -2.15 -6.92 1.85
N ILE A 136 -2.08 -5.69 1.33
CA ILE A 136 -2.73 -4.51 1.91
C ILE A 136 -3.61 -3.87 0.84
N THR A 137 -4.88 -3.67 1.18
CA THR A 137 -5.72 -2.70 0.46
C THR A 137 -5.82 -1.44 1.31
N GLY A 138 -5.47 -0.30 0.75
CA GLY A 138 -5.60 1.03 1.32
C GLY A 138 -7.05 1.49 1.43
N SER A 139 -7.22 2.79 1.43
CA SER A 139 -8.44 3.54 1.72
C SER A 139 -8.84 4.41 0.51
N SER A 140 -9.89 5.22 0.65
CA SER A 140 -10.23 6.20 -0.41
C SER A 140 -9.44 7.52 -0.29
N TYR A 141 -8.35 7.51 0.49
CA TYR A 141 -7.50 8.65 0.80
C TYR A 141 -6.06 8.33 0.42
N VAL A 142 -5.18 9.33 0.51
CA VAL A 142 -3.75 9.17 0.21
C VAL A 142 -3.11 8.16 1.16
N ASP A 143 -2.71 7.01 0.62
CA ASP A 143 -2.03 5.94 1.35
C ASP A 143 -0.54 5.85 1.00
N GLU A 144 0.22 5.25 1.91
CA GLU A 144 1.62 4.91 1.70
C GLU A 144 1.83 3.43 2.02
N LEU A 145 2.07 2.61 0.99
CA LEU A 145 2.07 1.16 1.10
C LEU A 145 3.42 0.58 0.65
N ARG A 146 4.07 -0.18 1.54
CA ARG A 146 5.34 -0.86 1.28
C ARG A 146 5.21 -2.37 1.40
N GLY A 147 5.75 -3.07 0.42
CA GLY A 147 5.91 -4.53 0.41
C GLY A 147 7.02 -5.04 1.33
N ASP A 148 7.32 -6.33 1.22
CA ASP A 148 8.49 -7.00 1.78
C ASP A 148 9.21 -7.78 0.68
N ASP A 149 10.15 -8.67 1.04
CA ASP A 149 10.93 -9.45 0.07
C ASP A 149 10.15 -10.65 -0.54
N ASN A 150 8.87 -10.81 -0.20
CA ASN A 150 7.99 -11.86 -0.73
C ASN A 150 7.03 -11.27 -1.77
N ASP A 151 6.32 -12.14 -2.50
CA ASP A 151 5.26 -11.71 -3.41
C ASP A 151 4.15 -11.00 -2.61
N ASN A 152 3.87 -9.73 -2.92
CA ASN A 152 2.87 -8.93 -2.22
C ASN A 152 1.71 -8.49 -3.13
N LYS A 153 0.62 -8.06 -2.49
CA LYS A 153 -0.52 -7.45 -3.18
C LYS A 153 -0.89 -6.12 -2.54
N LEU A 154 -0.56 -5.03 -3.21
CA LEU A 154 -0.81 -3.68 -2.72
C LEU A 154 -1.88 -3.02 -3.60
N ARG A 155 -2.94 -2.50 -2.97
CA ARG A 155 -3.98 -1.73 -3.66
C ARG A 155 -4.24 -0.41 -2.97
N GLY A 156 -4.21 0.71 -3.69
CA GLY A 156 -4.50 2.04 -3.15
C GLY A 156 -6.00 2.26 -2.95
N LEU A 157 -6.78 2.06 -4.02
CA LEU A 157 -8.21 2.37 -4.20
C LEU A 157 -8.45 3.78 -4.73
N GLY A 158 -8.35 4.81 -3.90
CA GLY A 158 -8.50 6.17 -4.37
C GLY A 158 -7.71 7.09 -3.47
N GLY A 159 -7.27 8.23 -4.00
CA GLY A 159 -6.19 8.97 -3.35
C GLY A 159 -5.02 9.07 -4.30
N ALA A 160 -4.00 9.83 -3.93
CA ALA A 160 -2.74 9.88 -4.68
C ALA A 160 -1.73 9.06 -3.88
N ASP A 161 -1.69 7.77 -4.16
CA ASP A 161 -1.07 6.77 -3.30
C ASP A 161 0.40 6.57 -3.66
N THR A 162 1.21 6.22 -2.66
CA THR A 162 2.63 5.88 -2.87
C THR A 162 2.89 4.43 -2.54
N PHE A 163 3.49 3.72 -3.48
CA PHE A 163 3.87 2.31 -3.35
C PHE A 163 5.38 2.17 -3.32
N TYR A 164 5.89 1.36 -2.40
CA TYR A 164 7.29 0.93 -2.39
C TYR A 164 7.33 -0.57 -2.58
N THR A 165 7.93 -1.00 -3.68
CA THR A 165 8.14 -2.42 -3.99
C THR A 165 9.56 -2.80 -3.63
N ASP A 166 9.73 -3.94 -2.97
CA ASP A 166 11.03 -4.53 -2.72
C ASP A 166 11.25 -5.67 -3.74
N ILE A 167 11.92 -6.77 -3.38
CA ILE A 167 12.01 -7.93 -4.28
C ILE A 167 10.76 -8.80 -4.12
N GLY A 168 10.34 -9.47 -5.18
CA GLY A 168 9.12 -10.27 -5.16
C GLY A 168 8.49 -10.26 -6.54
N ALA A 169 7.45 -11.07 -6.76
CA ALA A 169 6.56 -10.89 -7.89
C ALA A 169 5.28 -10.21 -7.39
N ASP A 170 5.31 -8.88 -7.35
CA ASP A 170 4.26 -8.11 -6.70
C ASP A 170 3.08 -7.81 -7.61
N THR A 171 1.90 -7.59 -7.03
CA THR A 171 0.74 -7.03 -7.74
C THR A 171 0.36 -5.68 -7.14
N ILE A 172 0.47 -4.63 -7.94
CA ILE A 172 0.20 -3.25 -7.52
C ILE A 172 -0.97 -2.67 -8.34
N GLU A 173 -1.97 -2.17 -7.64
CA GLU A 173 -3.13 -1.47 -8.20
C GLU A 173 -3.27 -0.10 -7.52
N GLY A 174 -2.91 0.99 -8.21
CA GLY A 174 -3.03 2.34 -7.62
C GLY A 174 -4.49 2.70 -7.40
N GLY A 175 -5.25 2.74 -8.48
CA GLY A 175 -6.70 2.91 -8.44
C GLY A 175 -7.09 4.28 -8.99
N ALA A 176 -7.82 5.07 -8.21
CA ALA A 176 -8.32 6.37 -8.62
C ALA A 176 -7.47 7.50 -8.03
N GLY A 177 -6.67 8.14 -8.86
CA GLY A 177 -5.95 9.35 -8.48
C GLY A 177 -4.71 9.51 -9.32
N ILE A 178 -3.63 9.97 -8.70
CA ILE A 178 -2.32 10.10 -9.35
C ILE A 178 -1.33 9.38 -8.46
N ASP A 179 -1.04 8.14 -8.82
CA ASP A 179 -0.33 7.20 -7.97
C ASP A 179 1.16 7.14 -8.36
N LEU A 180 2.01 6.86 -7.37
CA LEU A 180 3.46 6.79 -7.50
C LEU A 180 3.96 5.41 -7.12
N LEU A 181 4.62 4.74 -8.07
CA LEU A 181 5.44 3.57 -7.79
C LEU A 181 6.89 3.99 -7.56
N THR A 182 7.40 3.70 -6.37
CA THR A 182 8.81 3.81 -6.02
C THR A 182 9.45 2.43 -6.13
N ALA A 183 10.24 2.20 -7.16
CA ALA A 183 10.83 0.91 -7.49
C ALA A 183 12.36 0.95 -7.46
N GLY A 184 13.00 -0.22 -7.40
CA GLY A 184 14.46 -0.32 -7.37
C GLY A 184 15.06 -0.04 -6.00
N GLY A 185 16.39 -0.07 -5.92
CA GLY A 185 17.11 0.06 -4.65
C GLY A 185 17.62 1.49 -4.40
N PHE A 186 17.28 2.06 -3.24
CA PHE A 186 17.78 3.39 -2.82
C PHE A 186 19.14 3.31 -2.09
N TYR A 187 20.05 2.51 -2.63
CA TYR A 187 21.40 2.30 -2.10
C TYR A 187 22.41 2.11 -3.24
N GLU A 188 23.67 2.52 -3.03
CA GLU A 188 24.73 2.44 -4.04
C GLU A 188 24.87 1.02 -4.62
N ASN A 189 24.94 0.92 -5.96
CA ASN A 189 25.05 -0.34 -6.70
C ASN A 189 23.83 -1.28 -6.53
N ALA A 190 22.64 -0.72 -6.35
CA ALA A 190 21.42 -1.49 -6.56
C ALA A 190 21.37 -2.06 -7.98
N ALA A 191 20.58 -3.12 -8.15
CA ALA A 191 20.45 -3.77 -9.44
C ALA A 191 19.50 -3.00 -10.35
N ASP A 192 19.89 -2.84 -11.61
CA ASP A 192 19.10 -2.23 -12.66
C ASP A 192 17.70 -2.86 -12.77
N ILE A 193 16.69 -2.00 -12.85
CA ILE A 193 15.31 -2.38 -13.11
C ILE A 193 14.90 -2.02 -14.52
N SER A 194 13.98 -2.83 -15.04
CA SER A 194 13.29 -2.57 -16.29
C SER A 194 11.82 -2.83 -16.06
N LEU A 195 11.00 -1.80 -16.28
CA LEU A 195 9.55 -1.88 -16.11
C LEU A 195 8.80 -1.02 -17.12
N SER A 196 7.51 -1.33 -17.28
CA SER A 196 6.62 -0.60 -18.17
C SER A 196 5.22 -0.56 -17.60
N LEU A 197 4.69 0.65 -17.44
CA LEU A 197 3.29 0.89 -17.11
C LEU A 197 2.39 0.48 -18.28
N LEU A 198 2.80 0.78 -19.52
CA LEU A 198 2.10 0.34 -20.73
C LEU A 198 1.91 -1.18 -20.81
N ALA A 199 2.94 -1.96 -20.46
CA ALA A 199 2.87 -3.41 -20.44
C ALA A 199 2.27 -3.96 -19.13
N GLY A 200 2.14 -3.11 -18.10
CA GLY A 200 1.67 -3.45 -16.76
C GLY A 200 2.57 -4.47 -16.06
N ARG A 201 3.90 -4.38 -16.21
CA ARG A 201 4.84 -5.35 -15.60
C ARG A 201 6.29 -4.87 -15.53
N GLY A 202 7.08 -5.53 -14.68
CA GLY A 202 8.55 -5.43 -14.66
C GLY A 202 9.26 -6.72 -15.12
N TRP A 203 10.57 -6.62 -15.38
CA TRP A 203 11.38 -7.69 -15.99
C TRP A 203 12.69 -8.00 -15.26
N THR A 204 13.31 -7.04 -14.60
CA THR A 204 14.66 -7.17 -14.01
C THR A 204 14.72 -6.52 -12.63
N GLY A 205 15.81 -6.80 -11.91
CA GLY A 205 16.05 -6.25 -10.58
C GLY A 205 14.92 -6.56 -9.61
N ALA A 206 14.59 -5.58 -8.78
CA ALA A 206 13.46 -5.62 -7.85
C ALA A 206 12.12 -5.78 -8.58
N ALA A 207 11.95 -5.15 -9.75
CA ALA A 207 10.71 -5.16 -10.52
C ALA A 207 10.39 -6.52 -11.20
N LYS A 208 11.20 -7.56 -11.00
CA LYS A 208 11.12 -8.79 -11.79
C LYS A 208 9.91 -9.64 -11.36
N GLY A 209 8.90 -9.65 -12.22
CA GLY A 209 7.71 -10.49 -12.04
C GLY A 209 6.49 -9.68 -11.61
N ASP A 210 6.70 -8.41 -11.27
CA ASP A 210 5.64 -7.51 -10.86
C ASP A 210 4.61 -7.28 -11.96
N HIS A 211 3.41 -6.92 -11.49
CA HIS A 211 2.27 -6.51 -12.28
C HIS A 211 1.72 -5.18 -11.77
N TYR A 212 1.50 -4.24 -12.69
CA TYR A 212 1.09 -2.87 -12.38
C TYR A 212 -0.22 -2.52 -13.10
N SER A 213 -1.09 -1.78 -12.43
CA SER A 213 -2.29 -1.19 -13.02
C SER A 213 -2.71 0.09 -12.30
N GLY A 214 -3.18 1.07 -13.06
CA GLY A 214 -3.60 2.37 -12.51
C GLY A 214 -2.48 3.07 -11.74
N ILE A 215 -1.28 3.11 -12.32
CA ILE A 215 -0.13 3.83 -11.79
C ILE A 215 0.25 4.86 -12.85
N GLU A 216 0.38 6.12 -12.46
CA GLU A 216 0.70 7.21 -13.38
C GLU A 216 2.18 7.60 -13.32
N ASN A 217 2.85 7.38 -12.19
CA ASN A 217 4.23 7.84 -11.98
C ASN A 217 5.15 6.72 -11.49
N VAL A 218 6.42 6.81 -11.89
CA VAL A 218 7.47 5.92 -11.41
C VAL A 218 8.68 6.74 -11.00
N SER A 219 9.22 6.44 -9.82
CA SER A 219 10.56 6.85 -9.42
C SER A 219 11.41 5.62 -9.19
N SER A 220 12.56 5.54 -9.86
CA SER A 220 13.57 4.53 -9.57
C SER A 220 14.67 5.06 -8.66
N GLY A 221 15.58 4.16 -8.28
CA GLY A 221 16.59 4.39 -7.26
C GLY A 221 17.98 4.55 -7.86
N TRP A 222 18.89 3.67 -7.48
CA TRP A 222 20.18 3.50 -8.14
C TRP A 222 20.12 2.38 -9.17
N GLY A 223 20.95 2.48 -10.20
CA GLY A 223 21.06 1.48 -11.26
C GLY A 223 20.94 2.15 -12.62
N ASP A 224 21.34 1.45 -13.68
CA ASP A 224 21.10 1.94 -15.04
C ASP A 224 19.69 1.49 -15.47
N ASP A 225 18.67 2.25 -15.08
CA ASP A 225 17.28 1.82 -15.10
C ASP A 225 16.58 2.07 -16.44
N SER A 226 15.59 1.24 -16.76
CA SER A 226 14.77 1.40 -17.97
C SER A 226 13.29 1.51 -17.62
N LEU A 227 12.75 2.72 -17.76
CA LEU A 227 11.37 3.05 -17.40
C LEU A 227 10.55 3.38 -18.64
N THR A 228 9.35 2.82 -18.72
CA THR A 228 8.37 3.14 -19.77
C THR A 228 7.03 3.51 -19.15
N GLY A 229 6.51 4.68 -19.51
CA GLY A 229 5.17 5.16 -19.18
C GLY A 229 4.06 4.37 -19.87
N ASP A 230 2.86 4.93 -19.90
CA ASP A 230 1.70 4.40 -20.61
C ASP A 230 1.17 5.39 -21.67
N HIS A 231 -0.15 5.45 -21.88
CA HIS A 231 -0.73 6.43 -22.82
C HIS A 231 -1.31 7.66 -22.09
N GLY A 232 -1.19 7.70 -20.77
CA GLY A 232 -1.58 8.82 -19.92
C GLY A 232 -0.42 9.79 -19.71
N ASP A 233 -0.68 10.86 -18.96
CA ASP A 233 0.38 11.79 -18.57
C ASP A 233 1.19 11.16 -17.42
N ASN A 234 2.46 10.83 -17.65
CA ASN A 234 3.32 10.19 -16.66
C ASN A 234 4.41 11.11 -16.11
N HIS A 235 4.85 10.86 -14.88
CA HIS A 235 6.11 11.36 -14.36
C HIS A 235 7.07 10.20 -14.12
N LEU A 236 8.16 10.16 -14.88
CA LEU A 236 9.21 9.14 -14.76
C LEU A 236 10.49 9.80 -14.25
N ASN A 237 11.06 9.27 -13.16
CA ASN A 237 12.35 9.68 -12.61
C ASN A 237 13.31 8.48 -12.59
N GLY A 238 14.43 8.58 -13.32
CA GLY A 238 15.46 7.53 -13.42
C GLY A 238 16.33 7.38 -12.16
N GLY A 239 16.52 8.47 -11.42
CA GLY A 239 17.28 8.46 -10.18
C GLY A 239 18.79 8.58 -10.41
N TYR A 240 19.56 7.56 -10.04
CA TYR A 240 21.02 7.53 -10.16
C TYR A 240 21.47 6.42 -11.10
N GLY A 241 22.26 6.74 -12.11
CA GLY A 241 22.78 5.79 -13.09
C GLY A 241 22.58 6.34 -14.50
N ASP A 242 23.00 5.58 -15.52
CA ASP A 242 22.75 5.95 -16.92
C ASP A 242 21.37 5.41 -17.35
N ASP A 243 20.33 6.24 -17.26
CA ASP A 243 18.94 5.79 -17.37
C ASP A 243 18.36 5.87 -18.79
N PHE A 244 17.36 5.03 -19.07
CA PHE A 244 16.63 4.98 -20.33
C PHE A 244 15.12 5.16 -20.12
N LEU A 245 14.60 6.31 -20.53
CA LEU A 245 13.20 6.70 -20.31
C LEU A 245 12.39 6.73 -21.62
N ILE A 246 11.17 6.21 -21.57
CA ILE A 246 10.17 6.32 -22.64
C ILE A 246 8.86 6.81 -22.02
N GLY A 247 8.41 8.02 -22.35
CA GLY A 247 7.09 8.52 -21.93
C GLY A 247 5.93 7.76 -22.59
N ALA A 248 6.15 7.33 -23.84
CA ALA A 248 5.16 6.75 -24.75
C ALA A 248 4.17 7.79 -25.26
N GLY A 249 2.91 7.82 -24.81
CA GLY A 249 1.95 8.83 -25.26
C GLY A 249 1.37 9.59 -24.08
N GLY A 250 1.03 10.86 -24.25
CA GLY A 250 0.62 11.71 -23.13
C GLY A 250 1.48 12.97 -23.07
N ASN A 251 1.32 13.77 -22.02
CA ASN A 251 2.21 14.88 -21.73
C ASN A 251 3.06 14.52 -20.51
N ASP A 252 4.26 14.01 -20.76
CA ASP A 252 5.07 13.41 -19.71
C ASP A 252 6.06 14.40 -19.11
N THR A 253 6.43 14.16 -17.86
CA THR A 253 7.64 14.70 -17.24
C THR A 253 8.66 13.57 -17.12
N LEU A 254 9.79 13.72 -17.80
CA LEU A 254 10.84 12.71 -17.91
C LEU A 254 12.11 13.29 -17.31
N ASP A 255 12.46 12.83 -16.12
CA ASP A 255 13.62 13.28 -15.34
C ASP A 255 14.68 12.16 -15.34
N GLY A 256 15.76 12.34 -16.10
CA GLY A 256 16.85 11.36 -16.16
C GLY A 256 17.59 11.22 -14.83
N GLY A 257 17.71 12.30 -14.06
CA GLY A 257 18.39 12.29 -12.77
C GLY A 257 19.91 12.45 -12.92
N PHE A 258 20.68 11.58 -12.26
CA PHE A 258 22.14 11.64 -12.23
C PHE A 258 22.76 10.58 -13.12
N GLY A 259 23.34 10.99 -14.24
CA GLY A 259 24.13 10.09 -15.07
C GLY A 259 24.27 10.65 -16.47
N THR A 260 24.33 9.74 -17.45
CA THR A 260 24.17 10.06 -18.87
C THR A 260 22.89 9.42 -19.38
N ASP A 261 21.82 10.21 -19.41
CA ASP A 261 20.48 9.68 -19.58
C ASP A 261 19.95 9.83 -21.01
N ILE A 262 19.12 8.87 -21.42
CA ILE A 262 18.51 8.83 -22.74
C ILE A 262 16.99 8.86 -22.61
N VAL A 263 16.38 9.86 -23.24
CA VAL A 263 14.93 9.89 -23.47
C VAL A 263 14.63 9.50 -24.91
N LEU A 264 13.84 8.45 -25.11
CA LEU A 264 13.42 7.99 -26.43
C LEU A 264 12.06 8.57 -26.85
N PHE A 265 12.03 9.12 -28.05
CA PHE A 265 10.83 9.56 -28.76
C PHE A 265 10.59 8.67 -29.99
N ALA A 266 9.32 8.38 -30.29
CA ALA A 266 8.95 7.33 -31.24
C ALA A 266 9.18 7.70 -32.72
N TYR A 267 9.21 8.99 -33.04
CA TYR A 267 9.19 9.50 -34.42
C TYR A 267 10.51 10.19 -34.84
N ASP A 268 10.60 10.60 -36.11
CA ASP A 268 11.73 11.38 -36.62
C ASP A 268 11.82 12.75 -35.91
N ARG A 269 13.02 13.26 -35.66
CA ARG A 269 13.23 14.56 -34.97
C ARG A 269 12.48 15.73 -35.61
N ARG A 270 12.28 15.70 -36.93
CA ARG A 270 11.53 16.75 -37.67
C ARG A 270 10.05 16.84 -37.28
N GLU A 271 9.53 15.84 -36.59
CA GLU A 271 8.14 15.77 -36.12
C GLU A 271 7.98 16.38 -34.73
N TYR A 272 9.02 17.04 -34.19
CA TYR A 272 9.00 17.69 -32.90
C TYR A 272 9.47 19.14 -32.97
N THR A 273 8.92 19.97 -32.09
CA THR A 273 9.56 21.24 -31.72
C THR A 273 10.27 21.06 -30.38
N ILE A 274 11.50 21.54 -30.30
CA ILE A 274 12.35 21.37 -29.11
C ILE A 274 12.74 22.76 -28.63
N THR A 275 12.33 23.09 -27.40
CA THR A 275 12.62 24.38 -26.77
C THR A 275 13.31 24.13 -25.43
N ASN A 276 14.52 24.67 -25.27
CA ASN A 276 15.22 24.64 -23.99
C ASN A 276 15.23 26.06 -23.39
N ASP A 277 14.81 26.18 -22.12
CA ASP A 277 14.75 27.46 -21.39
C ASP A 277 15.91 27.65 -20.39
N GLY A 278 16.89 26.75 -20.41
CA GLY A 278 18.03 26.70 -19.50
C GLY A 278 17.78 25.88 -18.23
N PHE A 279 16.53 25.50 -17.95
CA PHE A 279 16.17 24.64 -16.82
C PHE A 279 15.58 23.30 -17.27
N ARG A 280 14.82 23.31 -18.37
CA ARG A 280 14.16 22.13 -18.93
C ARG A 280 14.13 22.20 -20.45
N THR A 281 13.99 21.04 -21.07
CA THR A 281 13.74 20.90 -22.50
C THR A 281 12.30 20.49 -22.72
N THR A 282 11.51 21.32 -23.38
CA THR A 282 10.17 20.94 -23.87
C THR A 282 10.29 20.32 -25.25
N VAL A 283 9.80 19.10 -25.41
CA VAL A 283 9.76 18.33 -26.66
C VAL A 283 8.30 18.10 -27.04
N ASP A 284 7.83 18.85 -28.03
CA ASP A 284 6.43 18.89 -28.42
C ASP A 284 6.22 18.24 -29.79
N TYR A 285 5.47 17.14 -29.83
CA TYR A 285 5.16 16.43 -31.07
C TYR A 285 4.18 17.23 -31.94
N ILE A 286 4.58 17.49 -33.20
CA ILE A 286 3.83 18.27 -34.19
C ILE A 286 3.38 17.43 -35.40
N GLY A 287 3.58 16.11 -35.35
CA GLY A 287 3.09 15.19 -36.36
C GLY A 287 1.57 14.97 -36.29
N PRO A 288 1.02 14.08 -37.13
CA PRO A 288 -0.40 13.75 -37.09
C PRO A 288 -0.78 12.94 -35.84
N GLY A 289 -1.96 13.21 -35.28
CA GLY A 289 -2.48 12.51 -34.09
C GLY A 289 -1.99 13.11 -32.78
N THR A 290 -2.10 12.36 -31.69
CA THR A 290 -1.54 12.75 -30.38
C THR A 290 -0.07 12.36 -30.26
N GLY A 291 0.36 11.26 -30.91
CA GLY A 291 1.75 10.79 -30.89
C GLY A 291 2.29 10.69 -29.46
N ASP A 292 3.48 11.25 -29.27
CA ASP A 292 4.14 11.32 -27.96
C ASP A 292 3.71 12.55 -27.13
N GLY A 293 2.80 13.41 -27.64
CA GLY A 293 2.34 14.63 -26.95
C GLY A 293 3.42 15.68 -26.65
N THR A 294 3.19 16.47 -25.59
CA THR A 294 4.10 17.55 -25.15
C THR A 294 4.85 17.14 -23.89
N ASN A 295 6.15 16.87 -24.01
CA ASN A 295 6.97 16.34 -22.92
C ASN A 295 7.91 17.38 -22.33
N ILE A 296 8.10 17.30 -21.02
CA ILE A 296 9.12 18.06 -20.29
C ILE A 296 10.24 17.09 -19.93
N VAL A 297 11.42 17.32 -20.52
CA VAL A 297 12.64 16.58 -20.22
C VAL A 297 13.54 17.41 -19.32
N ILE A 298 14.00 16.81 -18.22
CA ILE A 298 14.87 17.43 -17.22
C ILE A 298 16.01 16.45 -16.93
N HIS A 299 17.20 16.99 -16.64
CA HIS A 299 18.39 16.21 -16.29
C HIS A 299 18.60 15.00 -17.23
N SER A 300 18.64 15.26 -18.54
CA SER A 300 19.00 14.23 -19.51
C SER A 300 19.90 14.83 -20.57
N GLU A 301 20.86 14.04 -21.03
CA GLU A 301 21.91 14.47 -21.97
C GLU A 301 21.53 14.14 -23.41
N ILE A 302 20.68 13.13 -23.62
CA ILE A 302 20.40 12.58 -24.95
C ILE A 302 18.91 12.47 -25.19
N LEU A 303 18.43 13.15 -26.24
CA LEU A 303 17.12 12.89 -26.82
C LEU A 303 17.30 12.00 -28.05
N ARG A 304 16.77 10.78 -28.02
CA ARG A 304 16.84 9.83 -29.13
C ARG A 304 15.55 9.84 -29.94
N PHE A 305 15.70 9.99 -31.25
CA PHE A 305 14.61 9.94 -32.23
C PHE A 305 14.82 8.76 -33.19
N ALA A 306 13.80 8.44 -34.00
CA ALA A 306 13.90 7.37 -34.99
C ALA A 306 15.01 7.58 -36.03
N ASP A 307 15.37 8.84 -36.30
CA ASP A 307 16.38 9.25 -37.29
C ASP A 307 17.74 9.69 -36.68
N GLY A 308 17.89 9.59 -35.35
CA GLY A 308 19.17 9.78 -34.66
C GLY A 308 19.07 10.53 -33.32
N ASP A 309 20.24 10.75 -32.71
CA ASP A 309 20.34 11.36 -31.39
C ASP A 309 20.57 12.88 -31.48
N LEU A 310 19.99 13.61 -30.52
CA LEU A 310 20.32 14.98 -30.18
C LEU A 310 20.96 15.01 -28.79
N ILE A 311 22.21 15.48 -28.71
CA ILE A 311 22.89 15.75 -27.45
C ILE A 311 22.53 17.18 -26.99
N LEU A 312 22.12 17.34 -25.73
CA LEU A 312 21.70 18.59 -25.12
C LEU A 312 22.85 19.46 -24.60
#